data_AF-A0AAD3R5M0-F1
#
_entry.id   AF-A0AAD3R5M0-F1
#
_cell.length_a   1.000
_cell.length_b   1.000
_cell.length_c   1.000
_cell.angle_alpha   90.00
_cell.angle_beta   90.00
_cell.angle_gamma   90.00
#
_symmetry.space_group_name_H-M   'P 1'
#
loop_
_entity.id
_entity.type
_entity.pdbx_description
1 polymer ?
#
loop_
_entity_poly.entity_id
_entity_poly.type
_entity_poly.pdbx_seq_one_letter_code
_entity_poly.pdbx_strand_id
1 'polypeptide(L)'
;ASLSPQNYSRHMMTSLDMLYKELPRTIVNVLEILEIEGLRRVKRDSLGCSVLQKYVCPCFLLPGEDSPELAEVKRINRQLQIETDKLVNGGRYDGREDFAVVVQPFFQNSIVPLNADGRPDATYFSEDCFHFSERGHADMAAALWNNMLEPVGKKQTYNNFTNARNNIRCPTESMEVDST
;
A
#
# COMPACT_ATOMS: atom_id res chain seq x y z
N ALA A 1 -7.32 13.71 -18.34
CA ALA A 1 -8.17 12.76 -17.57
C ALA A 1 -8.22 13.20 -16.12
N SER A 2 -9.37 13.12 -15.45
CA SER A 2 -9.50 13.45 -14.02
C SER A 2 -8.72 12.49 -13.12
N LEU A 3 -8.61 11.22 -13.53
CA LEU A 3 -7.81 10.18 -12.88
C LEU A 3 -6.49 9.99 -13.66
N SER A 4 -5.37 10.47 -13.10
CA SER A 4 -4.02 10.27 -13.63
C SER A 4 -2.99 10.26 -12.50
N PRO A 5 -1.79 9.69 -12.69
CA PRO A 5 -0.75 9.72 -11.67
C PRO A 5 -0.35 11.13 -11.22
N GLN A 6 -0.35 12.09 -12.15
CA GLN A 6 -0.05 13.49 -11.85
C GLN A 6 -1.12 14.12 -10.96
N ASN A 7 -2.40 13.86 -11.23
CA ASN A 7 -3.47 14.34 -10.38
C ASN A 7 -3.44 13.67 -9.00
N TYR A 8 -3.19 12.36 -8.95
CA TYR A 8 -3.03 11.63 -7.69
C TYR A 8 -1.93 12.26 -6.80
N SER A 9 -0.74 12.46 -7.36
CA SER A 9 0.38 13.10 -6.64
C SER A 9 0.06 14.54 -6.24
N ARG A 10 -0.56 15.33 -7.13
CA ARG A 10 -0.98 16.70 -6.82
C ARG A 10 -2.00 16.77 -5.68
N HIS A 11 -2.97 15.84 -5.63
CA HIS A 11 -3.95 15.79 -4.55
C HIS A 11 -3.28 15.42 -3.22
N MET A 12 -2.38 14.44 -3.22
CA MET A 12 -1.59 14.08 -2.04
C MET A 12 -0.74 15.26 -1.56
N MET A 13 -0.03 15.93 -2.46
CA MET A 13 0.76 17.14 -2.16
C MET A 13 -0.11 18.22 -1.52
N THR A 14 -1.31 18.47 -2.07
CA THR A 14 -2.24 19.46 -1.51
C THR A 14 -2.60 19.14 -0.06
N SER A 15 -2.88 17.86 0.25
CA SER A 15 -3.17 17.43 1.62
C SER A 15 -1.97 17.55 2.54
N LEU A 16 -0.79 17.09 2.11
CA LEU A 16 0.45 17.17 2.89
C LEU A 16 0.87 18.63 3.15
N ASP A 17 0.71 19.53 2.19
CA ASP A 17 0.97 20.96 2.35
C ASP A 17 0.07 21.59 3.43
N MET A 18 -1.20 21.17 3.50
CA MET A 18 -2.11 21.61 4.57
C MET A 18 -1.64 21.11 5.94
N LEU A 19 -1.26 19.82 6.06
CA LEU A 19 -0.76 19.26 7.32
C LEU A 19 0.55 19.94 7.74
N TYR A 20 1.47 20.14 6.80
CA TYR A 20 2.75 20.81 7.02
C TYR A 20 2.58 22.26 7.47
N LYS A 21 1.51 22.94 7.05
CA LYS A 21 1.23 24.31 7.47
C LYS A 21 0.57 24.38 8.85
N GLU A 22 -0.36 23.48 9.14
CA GLU A 22 -1.28 23.65 10.26
C GLU A 22 -0.92 22.81 11.50
N LEU A 23 -0.11 21.75 11.37
CA LEU A 23 0.20 20.84 12.48
C LEU A 23 1.64 21.03 13.03
N PRO A 24 1.80 21.22 14.35
CA PRO A 24 3.10 21.13 15.02
C PRO A 24 3.42 19.69 15.44
N ARG A 25 4.72 19.36 15.57
CA ARG A 25 5.22 18.08 16.12
C ARG A 25 4.51 16.85 15.55
N THR A 26 4.54 16.69 14.24
CA THR A 26 3.75 15.66 13.54
C THR A 26 4.61 14.81 12.62
N ILE A 27 4.40 13.50 12.66
CA ILE A 27 4.93 12.55 11.67
C ILE A 27 3.76 12.03 10.85
N VAL A 28 3.82 12.22 9.53
CA VAL A 28 2.84 11.70 8.58
C VAL A 28 3.39 10.44 7.92
N ASN A 29 2.75 9.30 8.17
CA ASN A 29 3.09 8.05 7.50
C ASN A 29 2.24 7.89 6.23
N VAL A 30 2.89 7.95 5.07
CA VAL A 30 2.24 7.78 3.76
C VAL A 30 2.36 6.32 3.34
N LEU A 31 1.25 5.59 3.43
CA LEU A 31 1.17 4.22 2.92
C LEU A 31 1.07 4.25 1.40
N GLU A 32 1.93 3.51 0.72
CA GLU A 32 1.85 3.40 -0.73
C GLU A 32 0.62 2.61 -1.19
N ILE A 33 0.20 2.88 -2.43
CA ILE A 33 -0.81 2.05 -3.07
C ILE A 33 -0.25 0.65 -3.35
N LEU A 34 -1.06 -0.36 -3.04
CA LEU A 34 -0.81 -1.78 -3.31
C LEU A 34 -0.49 -2.03 -4.79
N GLU A 35 0.53 -2.85 -5.07
CA GLU A 35 0.66 -3.52 -6.37
C GLU A 35 -0.52 -4.49 -6.54
N ILE A 36 -1.41 -4.23 -7.49
CA ILE A 36 -2.72 -4.89 -7.49
C ILE A 36 -2.80 -6.18 -8.29
N GLU A 37 -1.86 -6.49 -9.20
CA GLU A 37 -1.94 -7.62 -10.16
C GLU A 37 -2.32 -8.93 -9.48
N GLY A 38 -1.67 -9.24 -8.37
CA GLY A 38 -1.91 -10.46 -7.60
C GLY A 38 -3.38 -10.65 -7.18
N LEU A 39 -4.12 -9.57 -6.96
CA LEU A 39 -5.52 -9.63 -6.51
C LEU A 39 -6.45 -10.33 -7.53
N ARG A 40 -6.10 -10.36 -8.82
CA ARG A 40 -6.87 -11.09 -9.86
C ARG A 40 -6.93 -12.60 -9.61
N ARG A 41 -6.03 -13.12 -8.77
CA ARG A 41 -5.95 -14.53 -8.38
C ARG A 41 -6.86 -14.86 -7.20
N VAL A 42 -7.29 -13.87 -6.41
CA VAL A 42 -8.13 -14.07 -5.23
C VAL A 42 -9.56 -14.32 -5.70
N LYS A 43 -10.06 -15.54 -5.48
CA LYS A 43 -11.38 -15.99 -5.94
C LYS A 43 -12.08 -16.81 -4.86
N ARG A 44 -13.40 -16.67 -4.79
CA ARG A 44 -14.31 -17.40 -3.91
C ARG A 44 -15.64 -17.57 -4.63
N ASP A 45 -16.30 -18.69 -4.40
CA ASP A 45 -17.65 -18.94 -4.90
C ASP A 45 -18.68 -18.19 -4.05
N SER A 46 -18.66 -16.86 -4.16
CA SER A 46 -19.59 -15.94 -3.50
C SER A 46 -20.02 -14.84 -4.48
N LEU A 47 -21.20 -14.25 -4.25
CA LEU A 47 -21.72 -13.15 -5.08
C LEU A 47 -20.74 -11.95 -5.09
N GLY A 48 -20.17 -11.62 -3.94
CA GLY A 48 -19.23 -10.50 -3.79
C GLY A 48 -18.01 -10.68 -4.69
N CYS A 49 -17.38 -11.84 -4.61
CA CYS A 49 -16.15 -12.14 -5.32
C CYS A 49 -16.36 -12.39 -6.82
N SER A 50 -17.41 -13.14 -7.20
CA SER A 50 -17.60 -13.57 -8.59
C SER A 50 -18.31 -12.54 -9.46
N VAL A 51 -19.13 -11.66 -8.86
CA VAL A 51 -19.96 -10.69 -9.59
C VAL A 51 -19.64 -9.26 -9.20
N LEU A 52 -19.77 -8.89 -7.92
CA LEU A 52 -19.66 -7.49 -7.49
C LEU A 52 -18.25 -6.93 -7.74
N GLN A 53 -17.21 -7.71 -7.47
CA GLN A 53 -15.82 -7.30 -7.68
C GLN A 53 -15.59 -6.79 -9.12
N LYS A 54 -16.03 -7.58 -10.12
CA LYS A 54 -15.89 -7.25 -11.55
C LYS A 54 -16.70 -6.02 -11.97
N TYR A 55 -17.81 -5.77 -11.30
CA TYR A 55 -18.64 -4.58 -11.54
C TYR A 55 -17.97 -3.30 -11.01
N VAL A 56 -17.30 -3.39 -9.85
CA VAL A 56 -16.63 -2.23 -9.21
C VAL A 56 -15.31 -1.89 -9.88
N CYS A 57 -14.53 -2.89 -10.30
CA CYS A 57 -13.22 -2.69 -10.92
C CYS A 57 -13.10 -3.33 -12.33
N PRO A 58 -13.97 -2.94 -13.29
CA PRO A 58 -14.04 -3.61 -14.58
C PRO A 58 -12.76 -3.45 -15.40
N CYS A 59 -12.09 -2.29 -15.33
CA CYS A 59 -10.83 -2.03 -16.03
C CYS A 59 -9.68 -2.95 -15.61
N PHE A 60 -9.76 -3.54 -14.40
CA PHE A 60 -8.71 -4.38 -13.85
C PHE A 60 -9.05 -5.87 -13.92
N LEU A 61 -10.31 -6.23 -13.70
CA LEU A 61 -10.73 -7.63 -13.53
C LEU A 61 -11.31 -8.29 -14.79
N LEU A 62 -11.78 -7.50 -15.76
CA LEU A 62 -12.32 -8.03 -17.02
C LEU A 62 -11.28 -8.31 -18.10
N PRO A 63 -10.19 -7.51 -18.25
CA PRO A 63 -9.24 -7.78 -19.30
C PRO A 63 -8.49 -9.10 -19.09
N GLY A 64 -8.10 -9.73 -20.20
CA GLY A 64 -7.30 -10.96 -20.21
C GLY A 64 -5.86 -10.74 -19.74
N GLU A 65 -5.14 -11.82 -19.42
CA GLU A 65 -3.77 -11.75 -18.87
C GLU A 65 -2.79 -10.98 -19.77
N ASP A 66 -2.91 -11.10 -21.09
CA ASP A 66 -2.00 -10.48 -22.06
C ASP A 66 -2.61 -9.25 -22.75
N SER A 67 -3.65 -8.66 -22.16
CA SER A 67 -4.35 -7.55 -22.79
C SER A 67 -3.61 -6.21 -22.62
N PRO A 68 -3.70 -5.30 -23.61
CA PRO A 68 -3.12 -3.97 -23.49
C PRO A 68 -3.77 -3.15 -22.36
N GLU A 69 -5.04 -3.39 -22.04
CA GLU A 69 -5.74 -2.73 -20.95
C GLU A 69 -5.15 -3.12 -19.58
N LEU A 70 -4.89 -4.42 -19.36
CA LEU A 70 -4.26 -4.86 -18.11
C LEU A 70 -2.83 -4.33 -17.99
N ALA A 71 -2.08 -4.33 -19.09
CA ALA A 71 -0.73 -3.75 -19.14
C ALA A 71 -0.75 -2.26 -18.76
N GLU A 72 -1.73 -1.49 -19.25
CA GLU A 72 -1.88 -0.08 -18.92
C GLU A 72 -2.26 0.12 -17.44
N VAL A 73 -3.15 -0.70 -16.88
CA VAL A 73 -3.51 -0.61 -15.45
C VAL A 73 -2.30 -0.90 -14.55
N LYS A 74 -1.51 -1.93 -14.87
CA LYS A 74 -0.26 -2.24 -14.15
C LYS A 74 0.73 -1.07 -14.24
N ARG A 75 0.88 -0.47 -15.42
CA ARG A 75 1.74 0.69 -15.64
C ARG A 75 1.29 1.90 -14.81
N ILE A 76 -0.02 2.19 -14.79
CA ILE A 76 -0.59 3.28 -13.98
C ILE A 76 -0.35 3.02 -12.50
N ASN A 77 -0.67 1.83 -11.99
CA ASN A 77 -0.48 1.47 -10.58
C ASN A 77 0.98 1.64 -10.15
N ARG A 78 1.94 1.20 -10.96
CA ARG A 78 3.36 1.43 -10.71
C ARG A 78 3.74 2.92 -10.75
N GLN A 79 3.15 3.68 -11.67
CA GLN A 79 3.39 5.13 -11.75
C GLN A 79 2.86 5.86 -10.51
N LEU A 80 1.75 5.41 -9.90
CA LEU A 80 1.26 5.98 -8.63
C LEU A 80 2.26 5.79 -7.49
N GLN A 81 2.90 4.61 -7.39
CA GLN A 81 3.96 4.35 -6.41
C GLN A 81 5.16 5.29 -6.65
N ILE A 82 5.64 5.39 -7.89
CA ILE A 82 6.76 6.27 -8.27
C ILE A 82 6.47 7.74 -7.95
N GLU A 83 5.28 8.24 -8.28
CA GLU A 83 4.93 9.64 -8.03
C GLU A 83 4.64 9.93 -6.54
N THR A 84 4.34 8.90 -5.73
CA THR A 84 4.28 9.00 -4.25
C THR A 84 5.68 9.16 -3.68
N ASP A 85 6.59 8.26 -4.07
CA ASP A 85 7.99 8.26 -3.64
C ASP A 85 8.68 9.59 -3.97
N LYS A 86 8.58 10.05 -5.22
CA LYS A 86 9.14 11.34 -5.66
C LYS A 86 8.60 12.54 -4.88
N LEU A 87 7.32 12.54 -4.54
CA LEU A 87 6.70 13.63 -3.81
C LEU A 87 7.24 13.70 -2.38
N VAL A 88 7.24 12.58 -1.67
CA VAL A 88 7.62 12.52 -0.25
C VAL A 88 9.13 12.66 -0.09
N ASN A 89 9.91 11.94 -0.89
CA ASN A 89 11.37 11.96 -0.82
C ASN A 89 12.00 13.10 -1.66
N GLY A 90 11.18 14.02 -2.17
CA GLY A 90 11.61 15.19 -2.95
C GLY A 90 12.11 16.37 -2.12
N GLY A 91 12.16 16.23 -0.79
CA GLY A 91 12.65 17.24 0.17
C GLY A 91 11.71 18.41 0.43
N ARG A 92 10.47 18.35 -0.05
CA ARG A 92 9.48 19.42 0.10
C ARG A 92 9.14 19.73 1.57
N TYR A 93 9.27 18.73 2.44
CA TYR A 93 8.83 18.79 3.84
C TYR A 93 9.98 18.81 4.85
N ASP A 94 11.23 18.98 4.39
CA ASP A 94 12.44 18.92 5.23
C ASP A 94 12.75 20.26 5.92
N GLY A 95 11.95 21.30 5.67
CA GLY A 95 12.20 22.66 6.14
C GLY A 95 11.83 22.91 7.61
N ARG A 96 11.31 21.91 8.33
CA ARG A 96 10.89 22.01 9.73
C ARG A 96 11.46 20.86 10.55
N GLU A 97 12.03 21.18 11.71
CA GLU A 97 12.56 20.18 12.65
C GLU A 97 11.46 19.40 13.40
N ASP A 98 10.22 19.89 13.39
CA ASP A 98 9.10 19.31 14.13
C ASP A 98 8.03 18.67 13.21
N PHE A 99 8.35 18.44 11.94
CA PHE A 99 7.44 17.79 11.01
C PHE A 99 8.19 16.85 10.07
N ALA A 100 7.65 15.65 9.86
CA ALA A 100 8.22 14.68 8.93
C ALA A 100 7.11 14.00 8.11
N VAL A 101 7.44 13.66 6.86
CA VAL A 101 6.59 12.81 6.01
C VAL A 101 7.42 11.62 5.58
N VAL A 102 6.94 10.41 5.84
CA VAL A 102 7.69 9.18 5.61
C VAL A 102 6.84 8.20 4.82
N VAL A 103 7.39 7.69 3.71
CA VAL A 103 6.76 6.63 2.92
C VAL A 103 6.90 5.29 3.64
N GLN A 104 5.83 4.48 3.62
CA GLN A 104 5.81 3.11 4.13
C GLN A 104 5.56 2.14 2.96
N PRO A 105 6.63 1.67 2.27
CA PRO A 105 6.52 1.00 0.97
C PRO A 105 6.18 -0.49 1.02
N PHE A 106 5.69 -1.03 2.13
CA PHE A 106 5.39 -2.47 2.27
C PHE A 106 4.31 -3.00 1.29
N PHE A 107 3.76 -2.14 0.44
CA PHE A 107 2.80 -2.44 -0.62
C PHE A 107 3.37 -2.34 -2.04
N GLN A 108 4.65 -1.98 -2.19
CA GLN A 108 5.30 -1.86 -3.50
C GLN A 108 5.34 -3.17 -4.29
N ASN A 109 5.60 -4.28 -3.60
CA ASN A 109 5.69 -5.61 -4.18
C ASN A 109 4.72 -6.52 -3.44
N SER A 110 3.51 -6.64 -3.97
CA SER A 110 2.44 -7.33 -3.28
C SER A 110 2.55 -8.84 -3.39
N ILE A 111 2.45 -9.53 -2.25
CA ILE A 111 2.45 -10.99 -2.19
C ILE A 111 1.05 -11.47 -1.79
N VAL A 112 0.42 -12.27 -2.65
CA VAL A 112 -0.87 -12.90 -2.36
C VAL A 112 -0.66 -14.03 -1.35
N PRO A 113 -1.38 -14.05 -0.22
CA PRO A 113 -1.27 -15.13 0.76
C PRO A 113 -1.74 -16.44 0.15
N LEU A 114 -1.07 -17.55 0.47
CA LEU A 114 -1.46 -18.89 0.04
C LEU A 114 -1.89 -19.73 1.24
N ASN A 115 -2.89 -20.59 1.03
CA ASN A 115 -3.34 -21.57 2.00
C ASN A 115 -2.46 -22.83 1.96
N ALA A 116 -2.79 -23.83 2.78
CA ALA A 116 -2.05 -25.09 2.85
C ALA A 116 -1.98 -25.88 1.52
N ASP A 117 -2.94 -25.64 0.61
CA ASP A 117 -3.00 -26.26 -0.71
C ASP A 117 -2.25 -25.45 -1.79
N GLY A 118 -1.56 -24.38 -1.41
CA GLY A 118 -0.85 -23.48 -2.33
C GLY A 118 -1.78 -22.58 -3.16
N ARG A 119 -3.05 -22.45 -2.79
CA ARG A 119 -4.04 -21.59 -3.46
C ARG A 119 -4.18 -20.25 -2.72
N PRO A 120 -4.57 -19.16 -3.40
CA PRO A 120 -4.85 -17.88 -2.74
C PRO A 120 -5.77 -18.04 -1.52
N ASP A 121 -5.29 -17.63 -0.35
CA ASP A 121 -6.05 -17.69 0.90
C ASP A 121 -7.02 -16.51 0.98
N ALA A 122 -8.25 -16.75 0.52
CA ALA A 122 -9.32 -15.76 0.53
C ALA A 122 -9.71 -15.29 1.95
N THR A 123 -9.30 -15.96 3.03
CA THR A 123 -9.63 -15.54 4.40
C THR A 123 -8.94 -14.24 4.83
N TYR A 124 -7.92 -13.80 4.09
CA TYR A 124 -7.29 -12.49 4.25
C TYR A 124 -8.10 -11.33 3.64
N PHE A 125 -9.18 -11.64 2.92
CA PHE A 125 -10.02 -10.67 2.22
C PHE A 125 -11.46 -10.73 2.72
N SER A 126 -12.18 -9.64 2.53
CA SER A 126 -13.59 -9.51 2.85
C SER A 126 -14.47 -10.28 1.84
N GLU A 127 -15.79 -10.25 2.01
CA GLU A 127 -16.75 -10.98 1.15
C GLU A 127 -16.70 -10.55 -0.33
N ASP A 128 -16.13 -9.39 -0.62
CA ASP A 128 -15.90 -8.89 -1.99
C ASP A 128 -14.58 -9.36 -2.63
N CYS A 129 -13.72 -10.09 -1.91
CA CYS A 129 -12.38 -10.49 -2.35
C CYS A 129 -11.46 -9.33 -2.77
N PHE A 130 -11.74 -8.12 -2.30
CA PHE A 130 -10.97 -6.93 -2.64
C PHE A 130 -10.45 -6.23 -1.39
N HIS A 131 -11.33 -5.85 -0.46
CA HIS A 131 -10.91 -5.29 0.81
C HIS A 131 -10.31 -6.36 1.71
N PHE A 132 -9.40 -5.98 2.60
CA PHE A 132 -8.85 -6.91 3.59
C PHE A 132 -9.90 -7.29 4.63
N SER A 133 -9.85 -8.53 5.12
CA SER A 133 -10.59 -8.94 6.32
C SER A 133 -9.91 -8.38 7.57
N GLU A 134 -10.51 -8.57 8.75
CA GLU A 134 -9.85 -8.29 10.03
C GLU A 134 -8.46 -8.93 10.11
N ARG A 135 -8.34 -10.18 9.65
CA ARG A 135 -7.07 -10.92 9.60
C ARG A 135 -6.06 -10.26 8.66
N GLY A 136 -6.51 -9.80 7.48
CA GLY A 136 -5.65 -9.05 6.56
C GLY A 136 -5.18 -7.73 7.15
N HIS A 137 -6.09 -6.96 7.74
CA HIS A 137 -5.75 -5.71 8.40
C HIS A 137 -4.76 -5.89 9.56
N ALA A 138 -4.84 -6.99 10.33
CA ALA A 138 -3.90 -7.28 11.41
C ALA A 138 -2.45 -7.44 10.91
N ASP A 139 -2.24 -8.21 9.83
CA ASP A 139 -0.91 -8.37 9.24
C ASP A 139 -0.41 -7.07 8.58
N MET A 140 -1.30 -6.26 7.99
CA MET A 140 -0.91 -4.98 7.40
C MET A 140 -0.56 -3.93 8.47
N ALA A 141 -1.23 -3.96 9.62
CA ALA A 141 -0.85 -3.15 10.77
C ALA A 141 0.54 -3.55 11.31
N ALA A 142 0.83 -4.86 11.38
CA ALA A 142 2.16 -5.35 11.75
C ALA A 142 3.24 -4.94 10.73
N ALA A 143 2.93 -5.01 9.43
CA ALA A 143 3.83 -4.56 8.36
C ALA A 143 4.13 -3.06 8.50
N LEU A 144 3.11 -2.21 8.65
CA LEU A 144 3.27 -0.78 8.87
C LEU A 144 4.12 -0.49 10.12
N TRP A 145 3.81 -1.15 11.25
CA TRP A 145 4.57 -0.98 12.49
C TRP A 145 6.05 -1.29 12.30
N ASN A 146 6.36 -2.43 11.69
CA ASN A 146 7.75 -2.82 11.42
C ASN A 146 8.44 -1.84 10.47
N ASN A 147 7.72 -1.31 9.48
CA ASN A 147 8.25 -0.38 8.49
C ASN A 147 8.55 1.01 9.07
N MET A 148 7.75 1.47 10.04
CA MET A 148 8.04 2.67 10.83
C MET A 148 9.33 2.54 11.65
N LEU A 149 9.69 1.31 12.01
CA LEU A 149 10.89 0.99 12.78
C LEU A 149 12.14 0.72 11.92
N GLU A 150 12.00 0.74 10.59
CA GLU A 150 13.10 0.54 9.66
C GLU A 150 13.72 1.87 9.23
N PRO A 151 15.06 1.95 9.03
CA PRO A 151 15.70 3.16 8.54
C PRO A 151 15.13 3.62 7.20
N VAL A 152 15.05 4.93 6.99
CA VAL A 152 14.68 5.52 5.69
C VAL A 152 15.63 5.01 4.60
N GLY A 153 15.10 4.73 3.41
CA GLY A 153 15.83 4.11 2.31
C GLY A 153 16.14 2.60 2.47
N LYS A 154 15.87 2.00 3.64
CA LYS A 154 16.06 0.55 3.90
C LYS A 154 14.79 -0.16 4.37
N LYS A 155 13.64 0.46 4.15
CA LYS A 155 12.32 -0.06 4.50
C LYS A 155 11.96 -1.27 3.63
N GLN A 156 11.30 -2.26 4.21
CA GLN A 156 10.73 -3.39 3.50
C GLN A 156 9.70 -2.92 2.47
N THR A 157 9.76 -3.48 1.26
CA THR A 157 8.93 -3.05 0.12
C THR A 157 7.86 -4.07 -0.29
N TYR A 158 7.58 -5.05 0.57
CA TYR A 158 6.61 -6.12 0.30
C TYR A 158 5.79 -6.43 1.54
N ASN A 159 4.58 -6.94 1.34
CA ASN A 159 3.71 -7.35 2.44
C ASN A 159 4.01 -8.82 2.78
N ASN A 160 3.83 -9.19 4.05
CA ASN A 160 4.04 -10.56 4.49
C ASN A 160 2.85 -11.03 5.34
N PHE A 161 1.98 -11.81 4.71
CA PHE A 161 0.81 -12.40 5.37
C PHE A 161 1.18 -13.72 6.04
N THR A 162 1.37 -13.68 7.36
CA THR A 162 1.75 -14.86 8.16
C THR A 162 0.79 -15.09 9.33
N ASN A 163 0.04 -14.06 9.75
CA ASN A 163 -0.76 -14.03 10.97
C ASN A 163 0.05 -14.43 12.23
N ALA A 164 1.37 -14.25 12.17
CA ALA A 164 2.30 -14.72 13.20
C ALA A 164 2.66 -13.56 14.13
N ARG A 165 2.14 -13.56 15.36
CA ARG A 165 2.34 -12.45 16.31
C ARG A 165 3.81 -12.16 16.66
N ASN A 166 4.70 -13.14 16.49
CA ASN A 166 6.14 -12.98 16.74
C ASN A 166 6.87 -12.19 15.64
N ASN A 167 6.17 -11.76 14.57
CA ASN A 167 6.75 -10.93 13.51
C ASN A 167 6.75 -9.43 13.86
N ILE A 168 6.09 -9.00 14.94
CA ILE A 168 6.02 -7.60 15.37
C ILE A 168 7.32 -7.24 16.09
N ARG A 169 8.05 -6.25 15.58
CA ARG A 169 9.32 -5.80 16.14
C ARG A 169 9.09 -4.88 17.34
N CYS A 170 9.92 -5.05 18.36
CA CYS A 170 10.00 -4.12 19.48
C CYS A 170 11.01 -3.01 19.14
N PRO A 171 10.71 -1.73 19.44
CA PRO A 171 11.70 -0.66 19.38
C PRO A 171 12.86 -0.95 20.36
N THR A 172 14.06 -0.49 20.01
CA THR A 172 15.24 -0.52 20.88
C THR A 172 15.72 0.91 21.12
N GLU A 173 16.48 1.15 22.19
CA GLU A 173 16.98 2.49 22.52
C GLU A 173 17.85 3.11 21.42
N SER A 174 18.51 2.28 20.60
CA SER A 174 19.33 2.73 19.46
C SER A 174 18.54 2.98 18.18
N MET A 175 17.22 2.75 18.18
CA MET A 175 16.37 3.02 17.02
C MET A 175 15.86 4.45 17.09
N GLU A 176 16.59 5.35 16.45
CA GLU A 176 16.07 6.68 16.14
C GLU A 176 14.97 6.52 15.07
N VAL A 177 13.82 7.16 15.26
CA VAL A 177 12.79 7.28 14.23
C VAL A 177 13.33 8.26 13.20
N ASP A 178 14.14 7.74 12.29
CA ASP A 178 14.81 8.54 11.28
C ASP A 178 13.77 9.09 10.30
N SER A 179 13.79 10.40 10.10
CA SER A 179 12.86 11.12 9.22
C SER A 179 13.45 11.46 7.86
N THR A 180 14.76 11.24 7.65
CA THR A 180 15.50 11.62 6.43
C THR A 180 16.60 10.64 6.08
#